data_AF-A0A1C6CAR0-F1
#
_entry.id   AF-A0A1C6CAR0-F1
#
_cell.length_a   1.000
_cell.length_b   1.000
_cell.length_c   1.000
_cell.angle_alpha   90.00
_cell.angle_beta   90.00
_cell.angle_gamma   90.00
#
_symmetry.space_group_name_H-M   'P 1'
#
loop_
_entity.id
_entity.type
_entity.pdbx_description
1 polymer ?
#
loop_
_entity_poly.entity_id
_entity_poly.type
_entity_poly.pdbx_seq_one_letter_code
_entity_poly.pdbx_strand_id
1 'polypeptide(L)'
;MLKRWMTVGLVAMVMICCGFTAMRGTPELIPGVLRLHIRANSDSVEDQRIKLQVRDRLTSEFSHLLAQVQDADQAEVVLQAQLPQIEQTAQETLRAAGFDYGAHAEIAVQTFPERRYGEIIYPAGDYRALTLYLGTGGGHNWWCVMFPPLCFVDAQQQEENQTLELTEQAPPVTLKSHIADWLREWKWPGYTES
;
A
#
# COMPACT_ATOMS: atom_id res chain seq x y z
N MET A 1 -8.94 -49.23 40.76
CA MET A 1 -8.71 -47.83 41.24
C MET A 1 -7.88 -47.00 40.28
N LEU A 2 -6.84 -47.55 39.63
CA LEU A 2 -5.93 -46.85 38.70
C LEU A 2 -6.61 -46.04 37.57
N LYS A 3 -7.67 -46.58 36.96
CA LYS A 3 -8.42 -45.92 35.85
C LYS A 3 -9.05 -44.57 36.24
N ARG A 4 -9.49 -44.41 37.50
CA ARG A 4 -10.10 -43.17 38.00
C ARG A 4 -9.07 -42.05 38.18
N TRP A 5 -7.82 -42.41 38.46
CA TRP A 5 -6.72 -41.46 38.65
C TRP A 5 -6.15 -41.00 37.30
N MET A 6 -6.14 -41.90 36.30
CA MET A 6 -5.79 -41.56 34.91
C MET A 6 -6.76 -40.55 34.29
N THR A 7 -8.07 -40.73 34.49
CA THR A 7 -9.09 -39.79 33.96
C THR A 7 -9.02 -38.42 34.62
N VAL A 8 -8.72 -38.36 35.92
CA VAL A 8 -8.56 -37.08 36.64
C VAL A 8 -7.31 -36.34 36.17
N GLY A 9 -6.20 -37.05 35.96
CA GLY A 9 -4.97 -36.46 35.42
C GLY A 9 -5.14 -35.88 34.00
N LEU A 10 -5.86 -36.58 33.12
CA LEU A 10 -6.13 -36.13 31.75
C LEU A 10 -7.00 -34.85 31.75
N VAL A 11 -8.06 -34.81 32.56
CA VAL A 11 -8.94 -33.63 32.65
C VAL A 11 -8.19 -32.43 33.24
N ALA A 12 -7.35 -32.63 34.26
CA ALA A 12 -6.52 -31.57 34.82
C ALA A 12 -5.52 -31.01 33.79
N MET A 13 -4.89 -31.87 32.98
CA MET A 13 -3.95 -31.46 31.93
C MET A 13 -4.65 -30.67 30.80
N VAL A 14 -5.86 -31.07 30.38
CA VAL A 14 -6.65 -30.32 29.38
C VAL A 14 -7.07 -28.96 29.93
N MET A 15 -7.48 -28.87 31.20
CA MET A 15 -7.84 -27.60 31.84
C MET A 15 -6.64 -26.66 31.98
N ILE A 16 -5.44 -27.19 32.26
CA ILE A 16 -4.20 -26.40 32.32
C ILE A 16 -3.80 -25.89 30.91
N CYS A 17 -3.91 -26.73 29.88
CA CYS A 17 -3.66 -26.32 28.49
C CYS A 17 -4.67 -25.26 27.99
N CYS A 18 -5.96 -25.40 28.32
CA CYS A 18 -6.98 -24.40 27.97
C CYS A 18 -6.85 -23.11 28.79
N GLY A 19 -6.39 -23.18 30.04
CA GLY A 19 -6.10 -22.00 30.85
C GLY A 19 -4.92 -21.17 30.30
N PHE A 20 -3.93 -21.84 29.69
CA PHE A 20 -2.75 -21.18 29.14
C PHE A 20 -3.02 -20.44 27.82
N THR A 21 -4.01 -20.89 27.03
CA THR A 21 -4.39 -20.21 25.77
C THR A 21 -5.23 -18.95 25.98
N ALA A 22 -5.74 -18.71 27.19
CA ALA A 22 -6.57 -17.55 27.53
C ALA A 22 -5.77 -16.27 27.89
N MET A 23 -4.43 -16.33 27.96
CA MET A 23 -3.57 -15.15 28.14
C MET A 23 -2.92 -14.70 26.83
N ARG A 24 -3.71 -14.54 25.76
CA ARG A 24 -3.29 -13.64 24.69
C ARG A 24 -3.68 -12.24 25.15
N GLY A 25 -2.71 -11.49 25.68
CA GLY A 25 -2.91 -10.07 25.95
C GLY A 25 -3.46 -9.39 24.69
N THR A 26 -4.43 -8.49 24.87
CA THR A 26 -4.87 -7.63 23.78
C THR A 26 -3.63 -6.89 23.29
N PRO A 27 -3.27 -6.96 22.00
CA PRO A 27 -2.16 -6.18 21.51
C PRO A 27 -2.39 -4.71 21.86
N GLU A 28 -1.35 -4.07 22.38
CA GLU A 28 -1.40 -2.67 22.75
C GLU A 28 -1.50 -1.84 21.47
N LEU A 29 -2.72 -1.36 21.19
CA LEU A 29 -3.00 -0.54 20.02
C LEU A 29 -2.28 0.80 20.18
N ILE A 30 -1.49 1.18 19.17
CA ILE A 30 -0.85 2.50 19.14
C ILE A 30 -1.90 3.55 18.76
N PRO A 31 -2.25 4.49 19.66
CA PRO A 31 -3.32 5.45 19.44
C PRO A 31 -2.87 6.59 18.52
N GLY A 32 -3.85 7.35 18.01
CA GLY A 32 -3.59 8.59 17.25
C GLY A 32 -3.06 8.40 15.83
N VAL A 33 -2.93 7.15 15.36
CA VAL A 33 -2.45 6.83 14.01
C VAL A 33 -3.44 5.91 13.30
N LEU A 34 -3.76 6.23 12.05
CA LEU A 34 -4.50 5.35 11.14
C LEU A 34 -3.66 5.14 9.88
N ARG A 35 -3.43 3.88 9.50
CA ARG A 35 -2.57 3.53 8.36
C ARG A 35 -3.38 3.13 7.13
N LEU A 36 -2.82 3.35 5.95
CA LEU A 36 -3.29 2.78 4.69
C LEU A 36 -2.43 1.59 4.33
N HIS A 37 -3.06 0.48 3.99
CA HIS A 37 -2.40 -0.74 3.51
C HIS A 37 -3.05 -1.18 2.21
N ILE A 38 -2.30 -1.16 1.10
CA ILE A 38 -2.78 -1.67 -0.18
C ILE A 38 -2.00 -2.94 -0.53
N ARG A 39 -2.74 -4.03 -0.76
CA ARG A 39 -2.20 -5.34 -1.13
C ARG A 39 -2.52 -5.62 -2.59
N ALA A 40 -1.48 -5.74 -3.41
CA ALA A 40 -1.63 -6.07 -4.82
C ALA A 40 -2.12 -7.51 -4.99
N ASN A 41 -2.68 -7.82 -6.16
CA ASN A 41 -3.11 -9.18 -6.46
C ASN A 41 -1.91 -10.15 -6.51
N SER A 42 -0.79 -9.73 -7.10
CA SER A 42 0.47 -10.49 -7.17
C SER A 42 1.70 -9.59 -7.19
N ASP A 43 2.88 -10.20 -7.34
CA ASP A 43 4.17 -9.52 -7.46
C ASP A 43 4.58 -9.19 -8.90
N SER A 44 3.68 -9.39 -9.87
CA SER A 44 3.93 -8.98 -11.25
C SER A 44 4.13 -7.47 -11.35
N VAL A 45 4.92 -7.03 -12.33
CA VAL A 45 5.19 -5.60 -12.54
C VAL A 45 3.88 -4.85 -12.79
N GLU A 46 2.93 -5.48 -13.47
CA GLU A 46 1.61 -4.95 -13.77
C GLU A 46 0.77 -4.75 -12.51
N ASP A 47 0.71 -5.75 -11.61
CA ASP A 47 -0.05 -5.68 -10.36
C ASP A 47 0.58 -4.67 -9.38
N GLN A 48 1.91 -4.57 -9.37
CA GLN A 48 2.61 -3.57 -8.58
C GLN A 48 2.38 -2.15 -9.11
N ARG A 49 2.33 -1.97 -10.44
CA ARG A 49 2.06 -0.67 -11.06
C ARG A 49 0.62 -0.22 -10.82
N ILE A 50 -0.38 -1.10 -11.03
CA ILE A 50 -1.79 -0.72 -10.84
C ILE A 50 -2.09 -0.40 -9.37
N LYS A 51 -1.42 -1.08 -8.42
CA LYS A 51 -1.47 -0.72 -6.99
C LYS A 51 -1.10 0.74 -6.73
N LEU A 52 -0.04 1.25 -7.38
CA LEU A 52 0.38 2.65 -7.24
C LEU A 52 -0.65 3.60 -7.87
N GLN A 53 -1.23 3.24 -9.02
CA GLN A 53 -2.29 4.05 -9.63
C GLN A 53 -3.55 4.13 -8.77
N VAL A 54 -3.96 3.00 -8.17
CA VAL A 54 -5.08 2.96 -7.20
C VAL A 54 -4.76 3.82 -5.98
N ARG A 55 -3.55 3.73 -5.43
CA ARG A 55 -3.09 4.59 -4.34
C ARG A 55 -3.23 6.07 -4.70
N ASP A 56 -2.70 6.48 -5.85
CA ASP A 56 -2.66 7.90 -6.25
C ASP A 56 -4.07 8.44 -6.43
N ARG A 57 -4.95 7.65 -7.07
CA ARG A 57 -6.34 8.01 -7.26
C ARG A 57 -7.09 8.16 -5.93
N LEU A 58 -6.98 7.19 -5.01
CA LEU A 58 -7.60 7.27 -3.69
C LEU A 58 -7.06 8.46 -2.89
N THR A 59 -5.75 8.66 -2.91
CA THR A 59 -5.10 9.76 -2.20
C THR A 59 -5.61 11.10 -2.71
N SER A 60 -5.70 11.29 -4.03
CA SER A 60 -6.26 12.50 -4.64
C SER A 60 -7.71 12.73 -4.23
N GLU A 61 -8.54 11.69 -4.22
CA GLU A 61 -9.99 11.80 -4.04
C GLU A 61 -10.40 12.01 -2.57
N PHE A 62 -9.70 11.35 -1.64
CA PHE A 62 -10.05 11.35 -0.21
C PHE A 62 -9.19 12.31 0.64
N SER A 63 -8.19 12.98 0.05
CA SER A 63 -7.32 13.95 0.74
C SER A 63 -8.09 15.01 1.54
N HIS A 64 -9.04 15.67 0.90
CA HIS A 64 -9.83 16.74 1.50
C HIS A 64 -10.69 16.27 2.68
N LEU A 65 -11.16 15.02 2.62
CA LEU A 65 -11.97 14.43 3.67
C LEU A 65 -11.12 14.22 4.94
N LEU A 66 -9.90 13.70 4.77
CA LEU A 66 -8.96 13.47 5.86
C LEU A 66 -8.36 14.77 6.41
N ALA A 67 -8.33 15.85 5.62
CA ALA A 67 -7.90 17.16 6.10
C ALA A 67 -8.89 17.80 7.10
N GLN A 68 -10.14 17.31 7.16
CA GLN A 68 -11.19 17.85 8.03
C GLN A 68 -11.32 17.13 9.38
N VAL A 69 -10.66 15.98 9.54
CA VAL A 69 -10.74 15.18 10.78
C VAL A 69 -9.71 15.64 11.80
N GLN A 70 -10.08 15.63 13.08
CA GLN A 70 -9.23 16.17 14.16
C GLN A 70 -8.35 15.11 14.82
N ASP A 71 -8.77 13.85 14.75
CA ASP A 71 -8.10 12.73 15.40
C ASP A 71 -8.33 11.41 14.62
N ALA A 72 -7.61 10.36 15.02
CA ALA A 72 -7.65 9.06 14.36
C ALA A 72 -8.99 8.33 14.54
N ASP A 73 -9.75 8.63 15.59
CA ASP A 73 -11.06 8.02 15.85
C ASP A 73 -12.11 8.59 14.90
N GLN A 74 -12.11 9.91 14.71
CA GLN A 74 -12.93 10.58 13.69
C GLN A 74 -12.54 10.13 12.28
N ALA A 75 -11.23 9.99 11.99
CA ALA A 75 -10.76 9.49 10.72
C ALA A 75 -11.31 8.09 10.42
N GLU A 76 -11.29 7.18 11.41
CA GLU A 76 -11.86 5.84 11.27
C GLU A 76 -13.36 5.87 10.96
N VAL A 77 -14.15 6.63 11.72
CA VAL A 77 -15.61 6.74 11.48
C VAL A 77 -15.91 7.25 10.07
N VAL A 78 -15.19 8.27 9.64
CA VAL A 78 -15.35 8.87 8.31
C VAL A 78 -14.97 7.88 7.21
N LEU A 79 -13.84 7.18 7.35
CA LEU A 79 -13.40 6.18 6.38
C LEU A 79 -14.31 4.96 6.34
N GLN A 80 -14.83 4.53 7.49
CA GLN A 80 -15.79 3.42 7.58
C GLN A 80 -17.04 3.71 6.73
N ALA A 81 -17.53 4.95 6.75
CA ALA A 81 -18.66 5.38 5.93
C ALA A 81 -18.31 5.48 4.43
N GLN A 82 -17.02 5.64 4.09
CA GLN A 82 -16.53 5.74 2.71
C GLN A 82 -16.03 4.42 2.12
N LEU A 83 -16.01 3.31 2.87
CA LEU A 83 -15.56 2.01 2.36
C LEU A 83 -16.18 1.64 1.00
N PRO A 84 -17.51 1.78 0.78
CA PRO A 84 -18.11 1.47 -0.52
C PRO A 84 -17.55 2.34 -1.66
N GLN A 85 -17.32 3.63 -1.40
CA GLN A 85 -16.77 4.55 -2.40
C GLN A 85 -15.28 4.24 -2.67
N ILE A 86 -14.51 3.90 -1.64
CA ILE A 86 -13.11 3.48 -1.77
C ILE A 86 -13.01 2.23 -2.66
N GLU A 87 -13.84 1.22 -2.39
CA GLU A 87 -13.91 0.00 -3.21
C GLU A 87 -14.31 0.32 -4.65
N GLN A 88 -15.31 1.17 -4.84
CA GLN A 88 -15.75 1.59 -6.18
C GLN A 88 -14.63 2.29 -6.95
N THR A 89 -13.95 3.27 -6.35
CA THR A 89 -12.82 3.99 -6.97
C THR A 89 -11.70 3.02 -7.37
N ALA A 90 -11.37 2.05 -6.51
CA ALA A 90 -10.38 1.03 -6.82
C ALA A 90 -10.83 0.14 -7.99
N GLN A 91 -12.08 -0.33 -7.98
CA GLN A 91 -12.64 -1.17 -9.05
C GLN A 91 -12.70 -0.44 -10.39
N GLU A 92 -13.08 0.84 -10.42
CA GLU A 92 -13.09 1.66 -11.63
C GLU A 92 -11.67 1.79 -12.21
N THR A 93 -10.68 2.01 -11.33
CA THR A 93 -9.27 2.11 -11.73
C THR A 93 -8.76 0.79 -12.33
N LEU A 94 -9.08 -0.35 -11.70
CA LEU A 94 -8.73 -1.69 -12.19
C LEU A 94 -9.35 -1.97 -13.56
N ARG A 95 -10.65 -1.71 -13.72
CA ARG A 95 -11.38 -1.93 -14.98
C ARG A 95 -10.84 -1.05 -16.12
N ALA A 96 -10.55 0.22 -15.84
CA ALA A 96 -9.97 1.13 -16.82
C ALA A 96 -8.60 0.66 -17.32
N ALA A 97 -7.83 -0.04 -16.48
CA ALA A 97 -6.54 -0.63 -16.83
C ALA A 97 -6.63 -2.05 -17.42
N GLY A 98 -7.84 -2.59 -17.60
CA GLY A 98 -8.07 -3.90 -18.24
C GLY A 98 -7.96 -5.11 -17.31
N PHE A 99 -7.97 -4.92 -15.98
CA PHE A 99 -8.00 -6.02 -15.02
C PHE A 99 -9.43 -6.52 -14.79
N ASP A 100 -9.57 -7.83 -14.58
CA ASP A 100 -10.85 -8.53 -14.41
C ASP A 100 -11.20 -8.83 -12.95
N TYR A 101 -10.22 -8.71 -12.03
CA TYR A 101 -10.43 -8.89 -10.60
C TYR A 101 -10.98 -7.63 -9.91
N GLY A 102 -11.65 -7.83 -8.78
CA GLY A 102 -12.23 -6.77 -7.96
C GLY A 102 -11.28 -6.20 -6.90
N ALA A 103 -11.83 -5.33 -6.06
CA ALA A 103 -11.16 -4.81 -4.87
C ALA A 103 -12.11 -4.87 -3.66
N HIS A 104 -11.53 -5.10 -2.47
CA HIS A 104 -12.23 -5.12 -1.19
C HIS A 104 -11.48 -4.27 -0.16
N ALA A 105 -12.20 -3.47 0.62
CA ALA A 105 -11.66 -2.61 1.65
C ALA A 105 -12.24 -2.94 3.03
N GLU A 106 -11.39 -2.95 4.04
CA GLU A 106 -11.78 -3.12 5.44
C GLU A 106 -10.96 -2.22 6.37
N ILE A 107 -11.50 -1.91 7.55
CA ILE A 107 -10.73 -1.32 8.64
C ILE A 107 -10.53 -2.39 9.71
N ALA A 108 -9.27 -2.67 10.04
CA ALA A 108 -8.91 -3.66 11.05
C ALA A 108 -7.64 -3.25 11.79
N VAL A 109 -7.39 -3.87 12.94
CA VAL A 109 -6.10 -3.78 13.64
C VAL A 109 -5.12 -4.74 12.96
N GLN A 110 -3.95 -4.24 12.58
CA GLN A 110 -2.88 -5.00 11.95
C GLN A 110 -1.52 -4.64 12.54
N THR A 111 -0.63 -5.62 12.59
CA THR A 111 0.76 -5.42 13.01
C THR A 111 1.58 -4.89 11.84
N PHE A 112 2.28 -3.78 12.07
CA PHE A 112 3.22 -3.21 11.11
C PHE A 112 4.64 -3.22 11.69
N PRO A 113 5.67 -3.36 10.84
CA PRO A 113 7.03 -3.08 11.26
C PRO A 113 7.24 -1.57 11.38
N GLU A 114 8.38 -1.21 11.99
CA GLU A 114 8.84 0.16 12.08
C GLU A 114 8.96 0.81 10.69
N ARG A 115 8.56 2.07 10.59
CA ARG A 115 8.72 2.89 9.38
C ARG A 115 9.17 4.29 9.72
N ARG A 116 10.04 4.85 8.88
CA ARG A 116 10.54 6.21 8.97
C ARG A 116 9.97 7.04 7.83
N TYR A 117 9.42 8.22 8.16
CA TYR A 117 9.04 9.25 7.20
C TYR A 117 9.78 10.54 7.58
N GLY A 118 10.78 10.91 6.78
CA GLY A 118 11.70 12.01 7.12
C GLY A 118 12.37 11.80 8.48
N GLU A 119 12.14 12.73 9.40
CA GLU A 119 12.68 12.70 10.77
C GLU A 119 11.79 11.92 11.76
N ILE A 120 10.56 11.56 11.37
CA ILE A 120 9.58 10.89 12.22
C ILE A 120 9.72 9.37 12.09
N ILE A 121 9.72 8.67 13.22
CA ILE A 121 9.75 7.21 13.30
C ILE A 121 8.42 6.72 13.88
N TYR A 122 7.73 5.86 13.15
CA TYR A 122 6.59 5.08 13.63
C TYR A 122 7.09 3.70 14.04
N PRO A 123 7.04 3.34 15.34
CA PRO A 123 7.60 2.10 15.85
C PRO A 123 6.85 0.87 15.32
N ALA A 124 7.48 -0.30 15.40
CA ALA A 124 6.78 -1.56 15.14
C ALA A 124 5.67 -1.78 16.19
N GLY A 125 4.51 -2.27 15.76
CA GLY A 125 3.38 -2.51 16.66
C GLY A 125 2.05 -2.62 15.92
N ASP A 126 0.98 -2.61 16.70
CA ASP A 126 -0.38 -2.80 16.20
C ASP A 126 -1.05 -1.44 15.98
N TYR A 127 -1.58 -1.26 14.78
CA TYR A 127 -2.21 -0.03 14.33
C TYR A 127 -3.59 -0.34 13.75
N ARG A 128 -4.50 0.63 13.84
CA ARG A 128 -5.68 0.65 12.98
C ARG A 128 -5.24 0.91 11.55
N ALA A 129 -5.75 0.12 10.62
CA ALA A 129 -5.44 0.25 9.21
C ALA A 129 -6.67 0.07 8.34
N LEU A 130 -6.84 1.01 7.40
CA LEU A 130 -7.63 0.78 6.20
C LEU A 130 -6.80 -0.13 5.28
N THR A 131 -7.29 -1.36 5.06
CA THR A 131 -6.66 -2.33 4.16
C THR A 131 -7.50 -2.47 2.89
N LEU A 132 -6.87 -2.25 1.74
CA LEU A 132 -7.44 -2.46 0.43
C LEU A 132 -6.75 -3.67 -0.23
N TYR A 133 -7.53 -4.70 -0.49
CA TYR A 133 -7.11 -5.90 -1.21
C TYR A 133 -7.49 -5.77 -2.68
N LEU A 134 -6.50 -5.86 -3.57
CA LEU A 134 -6.72 -5.97 -5.00
C LEU A 134 -6.66 -7.45 -5.38
N GLY A 135 -7.73 -7.97 -6.00
CA GLY A 135 -7.85 -9.39 -6.29
C GLY A 135 -7.67 -10.25 -5.04
N THR A 136 -6.68 -11.14 -5.05
CA THR A 136 -6.39 -12.04 -3.92
C THR A 136 -5.58 -11.38 -2.79
N GLY A 137 -4.99 -10.20 -3.02
CA GLY A 137 -4.11 -9.54 -2.06
C GLY A 137 -2.80 -10.30 -1.78
N GLY A 138 -2.36 -11.17 -2.69
CA GLY A 138 -1.18 -12.03 -2.51
C GLY A 138 0.17 -11.35 -2.76
N GLY A 139 0.17 -10.15 -3.34
CA GLY A 139 1.39 -9.43 -3.71
C GLY A 139 1.99 -8.58 -2.59
N HIS A 140 3.12 -7.95 -2.88
CA HIS A 140 3.83 -7.07 -1.97
C HIS A 140 2.93 -5.93 -1.49
N ASN A 141 3.14 -5.59 -0.24
CA ASN A 141 2.37 -4.57 0.44
C ASN A 141 2.88 -3.18 0.06
N TRP A 142 1.96 -2.23 0.01
CA TRP A 142 2.29 -0.81 0.09
C TRP A 142 1.63 -0.24 1.36
N TRP A 143 2.40 0.48 2.16
CA TRP A 143 1.95 1.03 3.44
C TRP A 143 2.21 2.51 3.51
N CYS A 144 1.30 3.23 4.14
CA CYS A 144 1.45 4.64 4.44
C CYS A 144 0.69 5.04 5.72
N VAL A 145 0.99 6.19 6.31
CA VAL A 145 0.23 6.80 7.41
C VAL A 145 -0.82 7.77 6.85
N MET A 146 -2.09 7.39 6.99
CA MET A 146 -3.24 8.14 6.48
C MET A 146 -3.68 9.23 7.45
N PHE A 147 -3.58 8.98 8.76
CA PHE A 147 -3.73 9.99 9.81
C PHE A 147 -2.58 9.86 10.82
N PRO A 148 -1.83 10.94 11.13
CA PRO A 148 -1.87 12.24 10.45
C PRO A 148 -1.55 12.10 8.93
N PRO A 149 -1.99 13.04 8.09
CA PRO A 149 -2.00 12.91 6.63
C PRO A 149 -0.58 12.91 6.01
N LEU A 150 0.13 11.77 6.05
CA LEU A 150 1.47 11.63 5.45
C LEU A 150 1.45 10.99 4.05
N CYS A 151 0.35 10.35 3.66
CA CYS A 151 0.22 9.76 2.31
C CYS A 151 0.27 10.75 1.15
N PHE A 152 0.11 12.03 1.44
CA PHE A 152 0.19 13.10 0.45
C PHE A 152 1.64 13.50 0.14
N VAL A 153 2.57 13.29 1.07
CA VAL A 153 3.95 13.76 0.97
C VAL A 153 4.82 12.78 0.17
N ASP A 154 4.63 11.48 0.36
CA ASP A 154 5.38 10.44 -0.37
C ASP A 154 5.06 10.42 -1.88
N ALA A 155 3.83 10.77 -2.28
CA ALA A 155 3.46 10.81 -3.69
C ALA A 155 4.24 11.89 -4.47
N GLN A 156 4.53 13.04 -3.84
CA GLN A 156 5.31 14.11 -4.46
C GLN A 156 6.83 13.84 -4.41
N GLN A 157 7.33 13.22 -3.34
CA GLN A 157 8.76 12.91 -3.22
C GLN A 157 9.22 11.82 -4.19
N GLN A 158 8.33 10.92 -4.62
CA GLN A 158 8.66 9.94 -5.67
C GLN A 158 8.88 10.59 -7.05
N GLU A 159 8.15 11.68 -7.36
CA GLU A 159 8.38 12.45 -8.60
C GLU A 159 9.70 13.23 -8.54
N GLU A 160 10.05 13.82 -7.39
CA GLU A 160 11.33 14.52 -7.22
C GLU A 160 12.53 13.56 -7.28
N ASN A 161 12.49 12.42 -6.58
CA ASN A 161 13.60 11.46 -6.61
C ASN A 161 13.77 10.78 -7.99
N GLN A 162 12.70 10.52 -8.74
CA GLN A 162 12.83 10.00 -10.11
C GLN A 162 13.39 11.03 -11.10
N THR A 163 13.18 12.32 -10.85
CA THR A 163 13.74 13.39 -11.69
C THR A 163 15.21 13.68 -11.36
N LEU A 164 15.61 13.49 -10.11
CA LEU A 164 16.96 13.76 -9.61
C LEU A 164 17.94 12.60 -9.88
N GLU A 165 17.49 11.34 -9.93
CA GLU A 165 18.39 10.19 -10.22
C GLU A 165 18.80 10.06 -11.70
N LEU A 166 18.14 10.75 -12.64
CA LEU A 166 18.49 10.70 -14.08
C LEU A 166 19.43 11.82 -14.54
N THR A 167 19.79 12.78 -13.69
CA THR A 167 20.55 13.98 -14.13
C THR A 167 21.90 14.21 -13.47
N GLU A 168 22.32 13.49 -12.43
CA GLU A 168 23.55 13.85 -11.72
C GLU A 168 24.81 13.02 -12.03
N GLN A 169 24.77 11.99 -12.87
CA GLN A 169 25.98 11.21 -13.19
C GLN A 169 26.12 10.85 -14.68
N ALA A 170 26.34 11.85 -15.53
CA ALA A 170 27.04 11.64 -16.80
C ALA A 170 28.06 12.77 -17.02
N PRO A 171 29.35 12.46 -17.28
CA PRO A 171 30.34 13.49 -17.57
C PRO A 171 29.98 14.26 -18.85
N PRO A 172 30.41 15.52 -19.00
CA PRO A 172 29.97 16.38 -20.10
C PRO A 172 30.41 15.79 -21.44
N VAL A 173 29.44 15.30 -22.22
CA VAL A 173 29.68 14.82 -23.57
C VAL A 173 29.94 16.03 -24.46
N THR A 174 31.20 16.22 -24.86
CA THR A 174 31.57 17.18 -25.91
C THR A 174 30.93 16.74 -27.23
N LEU A 175 29.93 17.49 -27.67
CA LEU A 175 29.20 17.23 -28.91
C LEU A 175 30.06 17.64 -30.11
N LYS A 176 30.92 16.74 -30.60
CA LYS A 176 31.46 16.87 -31.97
C LYS A 176 30.36 16.44 -32.95
N SER A 177 29.75 17.44 -33.57
CA SER A 177 28.66 17.28 -34.52
C SER A 177 29.10 16.50 -35.77
N HIS A 178 28.79 15.21 -35.82
CA HIS A 178 28.73 14.42 -37.07
C HIS A 178 27.31 14.30 -37.62
N ILE A 179 26.37 15.13 -37.12
CA ILE A 179 24.99 15.19 -37.61
C ILE A 179 24.89 15.91 -38.97
N ALA A 180 25.87 16.77 -39.31
CA ALA A 180 25.92 17.48 -40.58
C ALA A 180 26.34 16.59 -41.79
N ASP A 181 26.98 15.45 -41.53
CA ASP A 181 27.39 14.52 -42.59
C ASP A 181 26.29 13.49 -42.87
N TRP A 182 25.51 13.13 -41.86
CA TRP A 182 24.42 12.16 -41.97
C TRP A 182 23.19 12.69 -42.73
N LEU A 183 22.94 14.01 -42.68
CA LEU A 183 21.82 14.67 -43.37
C LEU A 183 21.98 14.82 -44.89
N ARG A 184 23.17 14.57 -45.46
CA ARG A 184 23.42 14.68 -46.91
C ARG A 184 23.23 13.36 -47.67
N GLU A 185 23.23 12.22 -46.98
CA GLU A 185 23.26 10.90 -47.62
C GLU A 185 21.99 10.06 -47.41
N TRP A 186 21.00 10.54 -46.65
CA TRP A 186 19.77 9.78 -46.41
C TRP A 186 18.65 10.12 -47.42
N LYS A 187 18.40 9.22 -48.38
CA LYS A 187 17.21 9.22 -49.25
C LYS A 187 16.14 8.27 -48.69
N TRP A 188 14.93 8.77 -48.49
CA TRP A 188 13.75 8.02 -48.01
C TRP A 188 13.04 7.30 -49.16
N PRO A 189 12.84 5.96 -49.14
CA PRO A 189 11.93 5.28 -50.05
C PRO A 189 10.60 5.04 -49.32
N GLY A 190 9.58 5.80 -49.68
CA GLY A 190 8.25 5.62 -49.10
C GLY A 190 7.14 6.02 -50.06
N TYR A 191 6.49 4.96 -50.58
CA TYR A 191 5.06 4.85 -50.80
C TYR A 191 4.40 5.74 -51.88
N THR A 192 3.74 5.04 -52.81
CA THR A 192 2.98 5.52 -53.96
C THR A 192 1.55 5.87 -53.59
N GLU A 193 1.05 7.01 -54.09
CA GLU A 193 -0.38 7.24 -54.37
C GLU A 193 -0.50 7.89 -55.76
N SER A 194 -1.25 7.20 -56.64
CA SER A 194 -1.69 7.50 -58.03
C SER A 194 -0.66 7.97 -59.06
#